data_AF-A0A1Q8C1J9-F1
#
_entry.id   AF-A0A1Q8C1J9-F1
#
_cell.length_a   1.000
_cell.length_b   1.000
_cell.length_c   1.000
_cell.angle_alpha   90.00
_cell.angle_beta   90.00
_cell.angle_gamma   90.00
#
_symmetry.space_group_name_H-M   'P 1'
#
loop_
_entity.id
_entity.type
_entity.pdbx_description
1 polymer ?
#
loop_
_entity_poly.entity_id
_entity_poly.type
_entity_poly.pdbx_seq_one_letter_code
_entity_poly.pdbx_strand_id
1 'polypeptide(L)'
;MRGYDYYELLGVSRDASSAEIRSAYRALVKVMHPDTGGTVGTFRLLRDAYETLTDPRRRADYDNADDDSAGYDTGADLEDTEPEDLREDEPEDEPEDEREPRWDAPRHTPALPVIDLDSVPWWPEVLGRAVLVPANRLSRPLLLVGAGGWALVMLALLLSRAPAPVLACWLLVLAFAGAAVVYREISAARVDRAFGVEFGGHVVFGSPGTEPDDTAQRLTANLLAGYLTRIPGVRICHGLAAEVGSVFADVDHAVLCGRRLLLVESKLWLPGHYQVDETGTLWRNGHRFRGGVSELAERLPAFRALLPSLEVHGALLIYPSRPGEITTDPAGRAAVPPMDPVRFVREAGGWLAGDPHAVDPAALRILVRQVVSSAGR
;
A
#
# COMPACT_ATOMS: atom_id res chain seq x y z
N MET A 1 25.11 -9.45 -7.39
CA MET A 1 26.22 -8.83 -6.64
C MET A 1 26.36 -7.41 -7.13
N ARG A 2 26.11 -6.41 -6.28
CA ARG A 2 26.43 -5.01 -6.58
C ARG A 2 27.64 -4.66 -5.71
N GLY A 3 28.82 -4.57 -6.33
CA GLY A 3 29.98 -3.95 -5.70
C GLY A 3 29.74 -2.45 -5.68
N TYR A 4 29.68 -1.87 -4.49
CA TYR A 4 29.49 -0.44 -4.29
C TYR A 4 30.86 0.22 -4.21
N ASP A 5 31.09 1.28 -4.97
CA ASP A 5 32.32 2.06 -4.87
C ASP A 5 32.31 2.89 -3.57
N TYR A 6 33.31 2.68 -2.70
CA TYR A 6 33.48 3.39 -1.44
C TYR A 6 33.67 4.90 -1.60
N TYR A 7 34.26 5.36 -2.72
CA TYR A 7 34.39 6.78 -2.99
C TYR A 7 33.04 7.42 -3.35
N GLU A 8 32.23 6.72 -4.15
CA GLU A 8 30.87 7.16 -4.48
C GLU A 8 29.95 7.12 -3.26
N LEU A 9 30.08 6.11 -2.40
CA LEU A 9 29.32 5.99 -1.16
C LEU A 9 29.59 7.16 -0.20
N LEU A 10 30.85 7.58 -0.09
CA LEU A 10 31.25 8.74 0.70
C LEU A 10 31.01 10.08 -0.03
N GLY A 11 30.70 10.05 -1.33
CA GLY A 11 30.48 11.25 -2.14
C GLY A 11 31.75 12.08 -2.35
N VAL A 12 32.92 11.44 -2.37
CA VAL A 12 34.25 12.09 -2.48
C VAL A 12 35.00 11.60 -3.71
N SER A 13 35.95 12.40 -4.21
CA SER A 13 36.80 12.01 -5.34
C SER A 13 37.79 10.91 -4.93
N ARG A 14 38.26 10.11 -5.91
CA ARG A 14 39.36 9.14 -5.69
C ARG A 14 40.67 9.79 -5.27
N ASP A 15 40.85 11.07 -5.59
CA ASP A 15 42.00 11.89 -5.14
C ASP A 15 41.75 12.59 -3.79
N ALA A 16 40.63 12.32 -3.11
CA ALA A 16 40.28 13.01 -1.88
C ALA A 16 41.31 12.75 -0.77
N SER A 17 41.62 13.81 -0.04
CA SER A 17 42.49 13.77 1.13
C SER A 17 41.79 13.07 2.31
N SER A 18 42.57 12.52 3.25
CA SER A 18 42.02 11.88 4.45
C SER A 18 41.14 12.83 5.29
N ALA A 19 41.40 14.14 5.22
CA ALA A 19 40.59 15.16 5.90
C ALA A 19 39.21 15.31 5.24
N GLU A 20 39.13 15.25 3.92
CA GLU A 20 37.88 15.31 3.15
C GLU A 20 37.06 14.03 3.35
N ILE A 21 37.71 12.86 3.31
CA ILE A 21 37.08 11.55 3.60
C ILE A 21 36.46 11.55 5.00
N ARG A 22 37.20 12.03 6.01
CA ARG A 22 36.70 12.12 7.39
C ARG A 22 35.59 13.14 7.56
N SER A 23 35.62 14.24 6.81
CA SER A 23 34.55 15.24 6.81
C SER A 23 33.26 14.67 6.22
N ALA A 24 33.36 14.00 5.06
CA ALA A 24 32.25 13.38 4.37
C ALA A 24 31.64 12.23 5.18
N TYR A 25 32.48 11.36 5.78
CA TYR A 25 32.03 10.31 6.69
C TYR A 25 31.24 10.89 7.87
N ARG A 26 31.75 11.93 8.54
CA ARG A 26 31.03 12.56 9.66
C ARG A 26 29.70 13.20 9.24
N ALA A 27 29.63 13.76 8.04
CA ALA A 27 28.37 14.27 7.50
C ALA A 27 27.36 13.14 7.23
N LEU A 28 27.83 12.00 6.72
CA LEU A 28 27.01 10.83 6.39
C LEU A 28 26.60 10.01 7.62
N VAL A 29 27.46 9.88 8.64
CA VAL A 29 27.12 9.22 9.92
C VAL A 29 25.94 9.93 10.59
N LYS A 30 25.91 11.26 10.59
CA LYS A 30 24.78 12.05 11.13
C LYS A 30 23.46 11.86 10.37
N VAL A 31 23.51 11.24 9.19
CA VAL A 31 22.36 11.00 8.31
C VAL A 31 22.02 9.51 8.25
N MET A 32 22.99 8.62 8.46
CA MET A 32 22.86 7.17 8.31
C MET A 32 23.06 6.39 9.61
N HIS A 33 23.19 7.07 10.77
CA HIS A 33 23.25 6.39 12.06
C HIS A 33 21.94 5.61 12.28
N PRO A 34 21.98 4.41 12.88
CA PRO A 34 20.77 3.64 13.22
C PRO A 34 19.76 4.44 14.04
N ASP A 35 20.26 5.34 14.89
CA ASP A 35 19.42 6.23 15.72
C ASP A 35 18.82 7.42 14.93
N THR A 36 19.20 7.62 13.67
CA THR A 36 18.68 8.68 12.77
C THR A 36 17.96 8.14 11.52
N GLY A 37 17.62 6.84 11.48
CA GLY A 37 16.86 6.21 10.39
C GLY A 37 17.71 5.49 9.33
N GLY A 38 18.99 5.24 9.57
CA GLY A 38 19.79 4.36 8.72
C GLY A 38 19.54 2.88 9.01
N THR A 39 19.53 2.01 7.99
CA THR A 39 19.52 0.56 8.24
C THR A 39 20.88 0.11 8.80
N VAL A 40 20.89 -0.90 9.67
CA VAL A 40 22.13 -1.49 10.22
C VAL A 40 23.10 -1.92 9.09
N GLY A 41 22.55 -2.37 7.96
CA GLY A 41 23.34 -2.74 6.78
C GLY A 41 24.02 -1.55 6.08
N THR A 42 23.30 -0.45 5.87
CA THR A 42 23.85 0.76 5.24
C THR A 42 24.89 1.45 6.13
N PHE A 43 24.73 1.40 7.44
CA PHE A 43 25.70 1.96 8.38
C PHE A 43 27.00 1.15 8.42
N ARG A 44 26.90 -0.19 8.40
CA ARG A 44 28.08 -1.06 8.28
C ARG A 44 28.86 -0.77 7.00
N LEU A 45 28.18 -0.66 5.86
CA LEU A 45 28.84 -0.34 4.59
C LEU A 45 29.53 1.04 4.60
N LEU A 46 28.92 2.05 5.24
CA LEU A 46 29.53 3.37 5.40
C LEU A 46 30.78 3.33 6.28
N ARG A 47 30.73 2.57 7.38
CA ARG A 47 31.86 2.36 8.28
C ARG A 47 33.00 1.64 7.57
N ASP A 48 32.71 0.56 6.85
CA ASP A 48 33.69 -0.22 6.09
C ASP A 48 34.38 0.63 5.01
N ALA A 49 33.62 1.49 4.32
CA ALA A 49 34.17 2.44 3.35
C ALA A 49 35.11 3.46 4.00
N TYR A 50 34.72 4.02 5.15
CA TYR A 50 35.57 4.98 5.87
C TYR A 50 36.84 4.35 6.42
N GLU A 51 36.76 3.15 7.01
CA GLU A 51 37.92 2.42 7.54
C GLU A 51 38.90 2.05 6.42
N THR A 52 38.39 1.59 5.28
CA THR A 52 39.20 1.20 4.13
C THR A 52 39.89 2.41 3.50
N LEU A 53 39.18 3.52 3.29
CA LEU A 53 39.71 4.70 2.62
C LEU A 53 40.55 5.63 3.53
N THR A 54 40.44 5.50 4.85
CA THR A 54 41.24 6.28 5.80
C THR A 54 42.63 5.67 6.06
N ASP A 55 42.78 4.36 6.00
CA ASP A 55 44.07 3.68 6.12
C ASP A 55 44.81 3.67 4.76
N PRO A 56 46.00 4.30 4.64
CA PRO A 56 46.73 4.37 3.38
C PRO A 56 47.09 3.01 2.76
N ARG A 57 47.28 1.96 3.57
CA ARG A 57 47.59 0.61 3.08
C ARG A 57 46.32 -0.05 2.52
N ARG A 58 45.23 -0.03 3.29
CA ARG A 58 43.95 -0.62 2.88
C ARG A 58 43.34 0.11 1.67
N ARG A 59 43.53 1.43 1.58
CA ARG A 59 43.15 2.24 0.42
C ARG A 59 43.93 1.84 -0.83
N ALA A 60 45.24 1.66 -0.71
CA ALA A 60 46.06 1.20 -1.84
C ALA A 60 45.64 -0.20 -2.29
N ASP A 61 45.36 -1.11 -1.36
CA ASP A 61 44.88 -2.46 -1.69
C ASP A 61 43.50 -2.42 -2.37
N TYR A 62 42.60 -1.56 -1.91
CA TYR A 62 41.28 -1.31 -2.51
C TYR A 62 41.39 -0.70 -3.92
N ASP A 63 42.23 0.32 -4.08
CA ASP A 63 42.46 0.98 -5.38
C ASP A 63 43.13 0.04 -6.40
N ASN A 64 43.97 -0.89 -5.94
CA ASN A 64 44.58 -1.92 -6.77
C ASN A 64 43.64 -3.10 -7.07
N ALA A 65 42.63 -3.35 -6.23
CA ALA A 65 41.64 -4.42 -6.42
C ALA A 65 40.50 -4.03 -7.39
N ASP A 66 40.21 -2.74 -7.55
CA ASP A 66 39.19 -2.23 -8.49
C ASP A 66 39.59 -2.37 -9.97
N ASP A 67 40.86 -2.70 -10.28
CA ASP A 67 41.35 -2.94 -11.66
C ASP A 67 41.12 -4.40 -12.15
N ASP A 68 40.73 -5.32 -11.26
CA ASP A 68 40.40 -6.72 -11.58
C ASP A 68 39.02 -7.08 -11.00
N SER A 69 37.99 -7.04 -11.84
CA SER A 69 36.60 -7.26 -11.43
C SER A 69 36.35 -8.59 -10.66
N ALA A 70 35.41 -8.53 -9.72
CA ALA A 70 34.60 -9.64 -9.19
C ALA A 70 35.16 -10.47 -8.02
N GLY A 71 34.58 -10.21 -6.85
CA GLY A 71 34.23 -11.24 -5.86
C GLY A 71 35.15 -11.32 -4.65
N TYR A 72 34.65 -10.88 -3.49
CA TYR A 72 34.84 -11.66 -2.27
C TYR A 72 33.77 -11.34 -1.21
N ASP A 73 33.29 -12.43 -0.59
CA ASP A 73 32.49 -12.52 0.62
C ASP A 73 33.43 -12.50 1.82
N THR A 74 33.21 -11.66 2.83
CA THR A 74 33.72 -11.92 4.18
C THR A 74 32.86 -11.19 5.22
N GLY A 75 32.06 -11.97 5.93
CA GLY A 75 31.71 -11.65 7.31
C GLY A 75 32.95 -11.74 8.19
N ALA A 76 33.20 -10.72 8.99
CA ALA A 76 34.09 -10.77 10.14
C ALA A 76 33.53 -9.88 11.25
N ASP A 77 33.33 -10.49 12.41
CA ASP A 77 32.92 -9.89 13.67
C ASP A 77 33.86 -8.76 14.09
N LEU A 78 33.34 -7.58 14.47
CA LEU A 78 34.08 -6.58 15.26
C LEU A 78 33.14 -5.75 16.13
N GLU A 79 33.16 -6.14 17.41
CA GLU A 79 33.08 -5.39 18.67
C GLU A 79 32.85 -3.88 18.65
N ASP A 80 31.90 -3.44 19.49
CA ASP A 80 31.66 -2.05 19.88
C ASP A 80 32.92 -1.43 20.50
N THR A 81 33.41 -0.34 19.91
CA THR A 81 34.25 0.62 20.63
C THR A 81 34.01 2.00 20.05
N GLU A 82 33.18 2.80 20.74
CA GLU A 82 33.06 4.23 20.48
C GLU A 82 34.26 4.97 21.08
N PRO A 83 34.88 5.93 20.36
CA PRO A 83 35.96 6.74 20.91
C PRO A 83 35.42 7.86 21.81
N GLU A 84 35.72 7.77 23.11
CA GLU A 84 35.63 8.86 24.09
C GLU A 84 36.63 9.98 23.73
N ASP A 85 36.25 11.03 22.99
CA ASP A 85 37.02 12.30 23.06
C ASP A 85 36.38 13.57 22.46
N LEU A 86 35.06 13.75 22.47
CA LEU A 86 34.44 15.02 22.04
C LEU A 86 33.29 15.46 22.96
N ARG A 87 33.60 15.70 24.24
CA ARG A 87 32.72 16.49 25.12
C ARG A 87 33.10 17.97 24.99
N GLU A 88 32.36 18.72 24.18
CA GLU A 88 32.35 20.18 24.25
C GLU A 88 31.34 20.60 25.33
N ASP A 89 31.75 21.51 26.21
CA ASP A 89 31.01 21.99 27.38
C ASP A 89 29.67 22.65 26.99
N GLU A 90 28.54 22.03 27.38
CA GLU A 90 27.21 22.68 27.39
C GLU A 90 26.94 23.33 28.76
N PRO A 91 26.28 24.50 28.82
CA PRO A 91 26.00 25.17 30.09
C PRO A 91 24.99 24.37 30.93
N GLU A 92 25.45 23.92 32.10
CA GLU A 92 24.64 23.33 33.16
C GLU A 92 23.75 24.40 33.79
N ASP A 93 22.43 24.39 33.55
CA ASP A 93 21.39 24.94 34.45
C ASP A 93 19.96 24.81 33.87
N GLU A 94 19.56 23.62 33.39
CA GLU A 94 18.14 23.29 33.19
C GLU A 94 17.80 21.96 33.89
N PRO A 95 16.77 21.92 34.77
CA PRO A 95 16.39 20.73 35.53
C PRO A 95 15.94 19.59 34.60
N GLU A 96 16.45 18.38 34.84
CA GLU A 96 16.27 17.20 33.98
C GLU A 96 14.81 16.80 33.74
N ASP A 97 13.90 17.16 34.65
CA ASP A 97 12.48 16.81 34.58
C ASP A 97 11.67 17.64 33.56
N GLU A 98 12.22 18.75 33.05
CA GLU A 98 11.57 19.59 32.02
C GLU A 98 12.20 19.47 30.62
N ARG A 99 13.26 18.66 30.47
CA ARG A 99 13.79 18.33 29.14
C ARG A 99 12.83 17.35 28.47
N GLU A 100 11.84 17.88 27.76
CA GLU A 100 11.11 17.09 26.76
C GLU A 100 12.14 16.34 25.89
N PRO A 101 11.99 15.03 25.66
CA PRO A 101 12.88 14.30 24.76
C PRO A 101 12.84 15.01 23.40
N ARG A 102 13.92 15.70 23.04
CA ARG A 102 14.03 16.52 21.83
C ARG A 102 14.28 15.63 20.60
N TRP A 103 13.43 14.65 20.38
CA TRP A 103 13.51 13.73 19.26
C TRP A 103 12.12 13.50 18.62
N ASP A 104 12.13 13.27 17.30
CA ASP A 104 11.12 12.53 16.53
C ASP A 104 9.94 13.26 15.86
N ALA A 105 10.19 14.39 15.19
CA ALA A 105 9.31 14.87 14.12
C ALA A 105 10.00 14.77 12.75
N PRO A 106 9.33 14.26 11.69
CA PRO A 106 9.88 14.26 10.34
C PRO A 106 10.36 15.67 9.97
N ARG A 107 11.58 15.82 9.43
CA ARG A 107 12.15 17.14 9.04
C ARG A 107 11.19 17.97 8.19
N HIS A 108 10.31 17.30 7.45
CA HIS A 108 9.14 17.86 6.81
C HIS A 108 7.99 16.85 6.82
N THR A 109 6.86 17.21 7.42
CA THR A 109 5.59 16.49 7.23
C THR A 109 4.70 17.35 6.33
N PRO A 110 4.41 16.92 5.10
CA PRO A 110 3.55 17.70 4.22
C PRO A 110 2.12 17.74 4.78
N ALA A 111 1.50 18.91 4.71
CA ALA A 111 0.09 19.04 5.07
C ALA A 111 -0.78 18.30 4.05
N LEU A 112 -1.79 17.57 4.54
CA LEU A 112 -2.81 17.03 3.65
C LEU A 112 -3.58 18.18 3.01
N PRO A 113 -3.84 18.15 1.69
CA PRO A 113 -4.61 19.20 1.05
C PRO A 113 -6.06 19.17 1.58
N VAL A 114 -6.62 20.35 1.80
CA VAL A 114 -8.05 20.50 2.05
C VAL A 114 -8.75 20.33 0.71
N ILE A 115 -9.50 19.24 0.56
CA ILE A 115 -10.20 18.93 -0.69
C ILE A 115 -11.59 19.55 -0.62
N ASP A 116 -11.91 20.38 -1.61
CA ASP A 116 -13.26 20.89 -1.81
C ASP A 116 -14.19 19.74 -2.21
N LEU A 117 -15.09 19.37 -1.31
CA LEU A 117 -16.00 18.24 -1.49
C LEU A 117 -17.03 18.47 -2.60
N ASP A 118 -17.36 19.73 -2.91
CA ASP A 118 -18.26 20.07 -4.01
C ASP A 118 -17.61 19.81 -5.37
N SER A 119 -16.27 19.78 -5.42
CA SER A 119 -15.50 19.42 -6.62
C SER A 119 -15.36 17.91 -6.84
N VAL A 120 -15.79 17.09 -5.87
CA VAL A 120 -15.68 15.62 -5.91
C VAL A 120 -16.98 15.04 -6.47
N PRO A 121 -17.03 14.56 -7.74
CA PRO A 121 -18.29 14.25 -8.42
C PRO A 121 -19.13 13.17 -7.74
N TRP A 122 -18.47 12.19 -7.11
CA TRP A 122 -19.12 11.06 -6.47
C TRP A 122 -19.56 11.35 -5.04
N TRP A 123 -19.10 12.43 -4.41
CA TRP A 123 -19.32 12.71 -2.98
C TRP A 123 -20.80 12.80 -2.57
N PRO A 124 -21.69 13.45 -3.35
CA PRO A 124 -23.12 13.50 -3.01
C PRO A 124 -23.83 12.13 -3.08
N GLU A 125 -23.28 11.18 -3.83
CA GLU A 125 -23.96 9.92 -4.17
C GLU A 125 -23.82 8.83 -3.09
N VAL A 126 -22.89 8.99 -2.14
CA VAL A 126 -22.49 7.93 -1.19
C VAL A 126 -23.11 8.01 0.21
N LEU A 127 -24.07 8.88 0.46
CA LEU A 127 -24.68 9.10 1.79
C LEU A 127 -25.60 7.96 2.33
N GLY A 128 -25.43 6.71 1.88
CA GLY A 128 -26.25 5.56 2.28
C GLY A 128 -25.61 4.61 3.31
N ARG A 129 -26.29 3.49 3.63
CA ARG A 129 -25.74 2.40 4.46
C ARG A 129 -25.18 1.28 3.58
N ALA A 130 -24.14 0.59 4.05
CA ALA A 130 -23.54 -0.54 3.33
C ALA A 130 -24.50 -1.75 3.29
N VAL A 131 -24.47 -2.50 2.19
CA VAL A 131 -25.20 -3.75 1.98
C VAL A 131 -24.21 -4.85 1.60
N LEU A 132 -24.12 -5.91 2.40
CA LEU A 132 -23.28 -7.05 2.06
C LEU A 132 -23.78 -7.70 0.75
N VAL A 133 -22.87 -7.87 -0.22
CA VAL A 133 -23.20 -8.50 -1.51
C VAL A 133 -22.29 -9.71 -1.69
N PRO A 134 -22.81 -10.94 -1.58
CA PRO A 134 -22.01 -12.12 -1.90
C PRO A 134 -21.66 -12.14 -3.38
N ALA A 135 -20.47 -12.66 -3.71
CA ALA A 135 -19.86 -12.67 -5.06
C ALA A 135 -20.72 -13.27 -6.19
N ASN A 136 -21.86 -13.91 -5.88
CA ASN A 136 -22.67 -14.69 -6.82
C ASN A 136 -24.16 -14.32 -6.84
N ARG A 137 -24.53 -13.07 -6.50
CA ARG A 137 -25.93 -12.63 -6.62
C ARG A 137 -26.30 -12.42 -8.10
N LEU A 138 -27.03 -13.38 -8.67
CA LEU A 138 -27.93 -13.08 -9.80
C LEU A 138 -28.86 -11.95 -9.35
N SER A 139 -28.96 -10.87 -10.13
CA SER A 139 -29.70 -9.68 -9.73
C SER A 139 -31.16 -10.02 -9.36
N ARG A 140 -31.70 -9.40 -8.29
CA ARG A 140 -33.13 -9.52 -7.91
C ARG A 140 -34.10 -9.43 -9.10
N PRO A 141 -33.92 -8.54 -10.09
CA PRO A 141 -34.77 -8.53 -11.28
C PRO A 141 -34.67 -9.81 -12.13
N LEU A 142 -33.49 -10.44 -12.27
CA LEU A 142 -33.36 -11.72 -12.99
C LEU A 142 -34.14 -12.86 -12.31
N LEU A 143 -34.24 -12.84 -10.98
CA LEU A 143 -35.03 -13.82 -10.23
C LEU A 143 -36.53 -13.61 -10.40
N LEU A 144 -36.98 -12.34 -10.40
CA LEU A 144 -38.38 -12.00 -10.64
C LEU A 144 -38.81 -12.30 -12.08
N VAL A 145 -37.94 -12.01 -13.05
CA VAL A 145 -38.14 -12.37 -14.46
C VAL A 145 -38.16 -13.89 -14.63
N GLY A 146 -37.26 -14.61 -13.97
CA GLY A 146 -37.26 -16.08 -13.94
C GLY A 146 -38.55 -16.64 -13.33
N ALA A 147 -38.95 -16.14 -12.17
CA ALA A 147 -40.18 -16.58 -11.50
C ALA A 147 -41.44 -16.25 -12.31
N GLY A 148 -41.50 -15.07 -12.94
CA GLY A 148 -42.59 -14.67 -13.83
C GLY A 148 -42.66 -15.52 -15.09
N GLY A 149 -41.51 -15.79 -15.72
CA GLY A 149 -41.40 -16.71 -16.86
C GLY A 149 -41.85 -18.13 -16.50
N TRP A 150 -41.45 -18.64 -15.34
CA TRP A 150 -41.91 -19.92 -14.82
C TRP A 150 -43.42 -19.93 -14.58
N ALA A 151 -44.00 -18.90 -13.95
CA ALA A 151 -45.44 -18.82 -13.73
C ALA A 151 -46.26 -18.81 -15.04
N LEU A 152 -45.75 -18.15 -16.09
CA LEU A 152 -46.38 -18.16 -17.42
C LEU A 152 -46.36 -19.55 -18.08
N VAL A 153 -45.27 -20.32 -17.90
CA VAL A 153 -45.20 -21.71 -18.37
C VAL A 153 -46.19 -22.59 -17.61
N MET A 154 -46.38 -22.40 -16.28
CA MET A 154 -47.42 -23.09 -15.51
C MET A 154 -48.80 -22.83 -16.10
N LEU A 155 -49.08 -21.55 -16.37
CA LEU A 155 -50.37 -21.10 -16.87
C LEU A 155 -50.66 -21.74 -18.24
N ALA A 156 -49.68 -21.76 -19.15
CA ALA A 156 -49.80 -22.43 -20.44
C ALA A 156 -50.04 -23.95 -20.32
N LEU A 157 -49.39 -24.63 -19.37
CA LEU A 157 -49.59 -26.07 -19.10
C LEU A 157 -50.99 -26.36 -18.52
N LEU A 158 -51.49 -25.50 -17.65
CA LEU A 158 -52.84 -25.61 -17.10
C LEU A 158 -53.92 -25.36 -18.16
N LEU A 159 -53.74 -24.34 -19.01
CA LEU A 159 -54.68 -24.02 -20.09
C LEU A 159 -54.69 -25.10 -21.19
N SER A 160 -53.57 -25.80 -21.41
CA SER A 160 -53.46 -26.86 -22.42
C SER A 160 -53.99 -28.23 -21.96
N ARG A 161 -54.53 -28.36 -20.74
CA ARG A 161 -54.97 -29.63 -20.13
C ARG A 161 -53.87 -30.70 -20.16
N ALA A 162 -52.64 -30.31 -19.81
CA ALA A 162 -51.52 -31.22 -19.74
C ALA A 162 -51.83 -32.45 -18.85
N PRO A 163 -51.30 -33.64 -19.18
CA PRO A 163 -51.54 -34.84 -18.40
C PRO A 163 -50.95 -34.70 -16.99
N ALA A 164 -51.61 -35.32 -16.00
CA ALA A 164 -51.23 -35.26 -14.58
C ALA A 164 -49.72 -35.46 -14.27
N PRO A 165 -48.98 -36.42 -14.89
CA PRO A 165 -47.55 -36.58 -14.62
C PRO A 165 -46.71 -35.37 -15.08
N VAL A 166 -47.10 -34.68 -16.15
CA VAL A 166 -46.40 -33.48 -16.64
C VAL A 166 -46.59 -32.33 -15.66
N LEU A 167 -47.83 -32.12 -15.18
CA LEU A 167 -48.11 -31.12 -14.14
C LEU A 167 -47.36 -31.43 -12.83
N ALA A 168 -47.30 -32.70 -12.42
CA ALA A 168 -46.58 -33.13 -11.22
C ALA A 168 -45.06 -32.90 -11.35
N CYS A 169 -44.46 -33.28 -12.48
CA CYS A 169 -43.04 -33.01 -12.75
C CYS A 169 -42.75 -31.51 -12.72
N TRP A 170 -43.63 -30.70 -13.29
CA TRP A 170 -43.46 -29.27 -13.36
C TRP A 170 -43.56 -28.59 -11.97
N LEU A 171 -44.49 -29.04 -11.13
CA LEU A 171 -44.58 -28.62 -9.73
C LEU A 171 -43.33 -28.99 -8.92
N LEU A 172 -42.72 -30.15 -9.18
CA LEU A 172 -41.46 -30.54 -8.53
C LEU A 172 -40.31 -29.63 -8.93
N VAL A 173 -40.21 -29.24 -10.21
CA VAL A 173 -39.15 -28.31 -10.63
C VAL A 173 -39.37 -26.92 -10.03
N LEU A 174 -40.61 -26.44 -9.95
CA LEU A 174 -40.92 -25.21 -9.22
C LEU A 174 -40.55 -25.29 -7.75
N ALA A 175 -40.91 -26.38 -7.08
CA ALA A 175 -40.59 -26.57 -5.67
C ALA A 175 -39.07 -26.61 -5.44
N PHE A 176 -38.32 -27.29 -6.31
CA PHE A 176 -36.86 -27.33 -6.26
C PHE A 176 -36.24 -25.95 -6.53
N ALA A 177 -36.71 -25.22 -7.55
CA ALA A 177 -36.23 -23.87 -7.85
C ALA A 177 -36.54 -22.90 -6.69
N GLY A 178 -37.74 -22.96 -6.12
CA GLY A 178 -38.14 -22.19 -4.95
C GLY A 178 -37.28 -22.52 -3.73
N ALA A 179 -37.07 -23.80 -3.44
CA ALA A 179 -36.21 -24.26 -2.36
C ALA A 179 -34.75 -23.80 -2.55
N ALA A 180 -34.22 -23.83 -3.78
CA ALA A 180 -32.88 -23.33 -4.09
C ALA A 180 -32.75 -21.83 -3.85
N VAL A 181 -33.77 -21.03 -4.22
CA VAL A 181 -33.80 -19.58 -3.93
C VAL A 181 -33.85 -19.32 -2.42
N VAL A 182 -34.76 -19.99 -1.71
CA VAL A 182 -34.89 -19.85 -0.25
C VAL A 182 -33.60 -20.28 0.46
N TYR A 183 -33.03 -21.41 0.08
CA TYR A 183 -31.75 -21.90 0.61
C TYR A 183 -30.63 -20.89 0.37
N ARG A 184 -30.55 -20.29 -0.83
CA ARG A 184 -29.57 -19.27 -1.15
C ARG A 184 -29.74 -18.00 -0.33
N GLU A 185 -30.97 -17.52 -0.13
CA GLU A 185 -31.23 -16.33 0.70
C GLU A 185 -30.93 -16.59 2.19
N ILE A 186 -31.30 -17.76 2.71
CA ILE A 186 -30.95 -18.16 4.09
C ILE A 186 -29.44 -18.26 4.25
N SER A 187 -28.75 -18.85 3.27
CA SER A 187 -27.29 -18.98 3.26
C SER A 187 -26.62 -17.61 3.22
N ALA A 188 -27.10 -16.68 2.38
CA ALA A 188 -26.62 -15.31 2.34
C ALA A 188 -26.84 -14.60 3.68
N ALA A 189 -28.03 -14.68 4.26
CA ALA A 189 -28.32 -14.06 5.56
C ALA A 189 -27.51 -14.66 6.73
N ARG A 190 -27.12 -15.94 6.64
CA ARG A 190 -26.20 -16.57 7.59
C ARG A 190 -24.77 -16.07 7.40
N VAL A 191 -24.30 -15.95 6.16
CA VAL A 191 -22.99 -15.37 5.83
C VAL A 191 -22.91 -13.94 6.33
N ASP A 192 -23.95 -13.13 6.14
CA ASP A 192 -24.00 -11.75 6.61
C ASP A 192 -23.95 -11.65 8.14
N ARG A 193 -24.70 -12.50 8.85
CA ARG A 193 -24.63 -12.57 10.32
C ARG A 193 -23.28 -13.06 10.82
N ALA A 194 -22.73 -14.12 10.22
CA ALA A 194 -21.42 -14.65 10.61
C ALA A 194 -20.31 -13.63 10.35
N PHE A 195 -20.36 -12.92 9.23
CA PHE A 195 -19.46 -11.83 8.92
C PHE A 195 -19.58 -10.66 9.90
N GLY A 196 -20.82 -10.28 10.26
CA GLY A 196 -21.07 -9.27 11.29
C GLY A 196 -20.56 -9.68 12.68
N VAL A 197 -20.52 -10.98 13.00
CA VAL A 197 -19.89 -11.50 14.23
C VAL A 197 -18.36 -11.49 14.12
N GLU A 198 -17.81 -11.82 12.95
CA GLU A 198 -16.37 -11.95 12.69
C GLU A 198 -15.65 -10.59 12.67
N PHE A 199 -16.20 -9.61 11.95
CA PHE A 199 -15.57 -8.30 11.73
C PHE A 199 -16.29 -7.14 12.44
N GLY A 200 -17.47 -7.37 13.02
CA GLY A 200 -18.24 -6.30 13.66
C GLY A 200 -18.53 -5.12 12.73
N GLY A 201 -18.37 -3.92 13.27
CA GLY A 201 -18.42 -2.66 12.51
C GLY A 201 -17.05 -2.17 12.03
N HIS A 202 -16.00 -3.01 12.08
CA HIS A 202 -14.66 -2.59 11.70
C HIS A 202 -14.56 -2.32 10.19
N VAL A 203 -14.06 -1.14 9.86
CA VAL A 203 -13.85 -0.67 8.49
C VAL A 203 -12.36 -0.68 8.11
N VAL A 204 -11.48 -0.65 9.11
CA VAL A 204 -10.03 -0.54 8.94
C VAL A 204 -9.35 -1.70 9.66
N PHE A 205 -8.37 -2.31 8.99
CA PHE A 205 -7.58 -3.45 9.46
C PHE A 205 -6.09 -3.15 9.31
N GLY A 206 -5.27 -3.66 10.24
CA GLY A 206 -3.83 -3.39 10.26
C GLY A 206 -3.49 -1.99 10.79
N SER A 207 -2.20 -1.67 10.78
CA SER A 207 -1.67 -0.39 11.25
C SER A 207 -0.89 0.28 10.12
N PRO A 208 -1.17 1.56 9.80
CA PRO A 208 -0.43 2.27 8.77
C PRO A 208 0.89 2.77 9.33
N GLY A 209 2.00 2.45 8.66
CA GLY A 209 3.30 3.05 8.93
C GLY A 209 3.75 2.96 10.39
N THR A 210 4.21 1.77 10.81
CA THR A 210 4.63 1.48 12.18
C THR A 210 5.98 2.10 12.54
N GLU A 211 6.79 2.48 11.54
CA GLU A 211 8.11 3.06 11.74
C GLU A 211 8.09 4.59 11.60
N PRO A 212 8.96 5.34 12.29
CA PRO A 212 9.02 6.80 12.19
C PRO A 212 9.11 7.34 10.75
N ASP A 213 9.76 6.61 9.85
CA ASP A 213 9.96 7.02 8.46
C ASP A 213 8.75 6.77 7.52
N ASP A 214 7.73 6.05 8.00
CA ASP A 214 6.52 5.74 7.21
C ASP A 214 5.52 6.90 7.12
N THR A 215 6.01 8.13 7.10
CA THR A 215 5.18 9.35 7.09
C THR A 215 4.23 9.37 5.88
N ALA A 216 4.68 8.91 4.71
CA ALA A 216 3.84 8.78 3.53
C ALA A 216 2.63 7.85 3.78
N GLN A 217 2.86 6.69 4.39
CA GLN A 217 1.80 5.71 4.67
C GLN A 217 0.79 6.26 5.68
N ARG A 218 1.24 6.95 6.74
CA ARG A 218 0.34 7.57 7.71
C ARG A 218 -0.52 8.68 7.07
N LEU A 219 0.07 9.50 6.19
CA LEU A 219 -0.66 10.52 5.45
C LEU A 219 -1.71 9.90 4.53
N THR A 220 -1.36 8.84 3.81
CA THR A 220 -2.31 8.10 2.97
C THR A 220 -3.43 7.51 3.82
N ALA A 221 -3.12 6.85 4.94
CA ALA A 221 -4.13 6.29 5.82
C ALA A 221 -5.12 7.34 6.33
N ASN A 222 -4.63 8.53 6.70
CA ASN A 222 -5.48 9.66 7.08
C ASN A 222 -6.38 10.14 5.92
N LEU A 223 -5.85 10.18 4.69
CA LEU A 223 -6.62 10.49 3.49
C LEU A 223 -7.73 9.45 3.24
N LEU A 224 -7.39 8.16 3.31
CA LEU A 224 -8.35 7.06 3.15
C LEU A 224 -9.45 7.12 4.22
N ALA A 225 -9.05 7.32 5.48
CA ALA A 225 -9.95 7.42 6.62
C ALA A 225 -10.89 8.63 6.50
N GLY A 226 -10.38 9.79 6.07
CA GLY A 226 -11.14 11.03 5.97
C GLY A 226 -12.18 11.02 4.83
N TYR A 227 -11.80 10.49 3.67
CA TYR A 227 -12.60 10.61 2.45
C TYR A 227 -13.23 9.28 2.00
N LEU A 228 -12.47 8.19 1.89
CA LEU A 228 -12.97 6.97 1.26
C LEU A 228 -13.87 6.13 2.18
N THR A 229 -13.69 6.20 3.50
CA THR A 229 -14.60 5.50 4.45
C THR A 229 -16.04 6.02 4.41
N ARG A 230 -16.27 7.18 3.78
CA ARG A 230 -17.63 7.69 3.54
C ARG A 230 -18.40 6.86 2.53
N ILE A 231 -17.69 6.12 1.68
CA ILE A 231 -18.28 5.12 0.80
C ILE A 231 -18.64 3.91 1.68
N PRO A 232 -19.92 3.54 1.83
CA PRO A 232 -20.32 2.57 2.86
C PRO A 232 -19.68 1.17 2.73
N GLY A 233 -19.46 0.73 1.50
CA GLY A 233 -18.84 -0.55 1.14
C GLY A 233 -17.33 -0.58 1.28
N VAL A 234 -16.67 0.56 1.56
CA VAL A 234 -15.21 0.59 1.66
C VAL A 234 -14.74 -0.17 2.89
N ARG A 235 -13.70 -1.00 2.71
CA ARG A 235 -12.91 -1.62 3.77
C ARG A 235 -11.44 -1.39 3.47
N ILE A 236 -10.68 -0.96 4.47
CA ILE A 236 -9.28 -0.58 4.33
C ILE A 236 -8.42 -1.61 5.08
N CYS A 237 -7.39 -2.11 4.43
CA CYS A 237 -6.34 -2.92 5.04
C CYS A 237 -5.02 -2.16 4.91
N HIS A 238 -4.25 -2.05 5.98
CA HIS A 238 -2.91 -1.45 5.99
C HIS A 238 -1.85 -2.55 6.16
N GLY A 239 -0.73 -2.41 5.46
CA GLY A 239 0.42 -3.31 5.52
C GLY A 239 0.09 -4.72 5.04
N LEU A 240 -0.05 -4.91 3.72
CA LEU A 240 -0.38 -6.22 3.14
C LEU A 240 0.87 -6.90 2.59
N ALA A 241 0.99 -8.19 2.89
CA ALA A 241 1.91 -9.08 2.21
C ALA A 241 1.29 -9.63 0.90
N ALA A 242 2.12 -9.83 -0.11
CA ALA A 242 1.75 -10.57 -1.32
C ALA A 242 1.67 -12.09 -1.04
N GLU A 243 2.47 -12.57 -0.09
CA GLU A 243 2.52 -13.97 0.35
C GLU A 243 2.02 -14.12 1.79
N VAL A 244 1.11 -15.08 2.01
CA VAL A 244 0.52 -15.31 3.33
C VAL A 244 1.61 -15.72 4.33
N GLY A 245 1.69 -15.00 5.44
CA GLY A 245 2.65 -15.29 6.53
C GLY A 245 3.99 -14.57 6.38
N SER A 246 4.18 -13.72 5.37
CA SER A 246 5.30 -12.77 5.35
C SER A 246 5.21 -11.83 6.56
N VAL A 247 6.37 -11.50 7.11
CA VAL A 247 6.53 -10.48 8.16
C VAL A 247 6.73 -9.07 7.58
N PHE A 248 6.89 -8.97 6.26
CA PHE A 248 7.08 -7.71 5.54
C PHE A 248 5.85 -7.38 4.73
N ALA A 249 5.41 -6.12 4.81
CA ALA A 249 4.35 -5.60 3.96
C ALA A 249 4.93 -5.23 2.59
N ASP A 250 4.39 -5.82 1.54
CA ASP A 250 4.73 -5.51 0.14
C ASP A 250 3.87 -4.36 -0.41
N VAL A 251 2.72 -4.07 0.22
CA VAL A 251 1.77 -3.04 -0.18
C VAL A 251 1.34 -2.24 1.05
N ASP A 252 1.47 -0.92 0.98
CA ASP A 252 1.15 -0.05 2.10
C ASP A 252 -0.33 -0.14 2.48
N HIS A 253 -1.23 -0.01 1.50
CA HIS A 253 -2.67 -0.03 1.74
C HIS A 253 -3.46 -0.75 0.65
N ALA A 254 -4.59 -1.34 1.05
CA ALA A 254 -5.60 -1.88 0.15
C ALA A 254 -6.99 -1.36 0.54
N VAL A 255 -7.78 -0.96 -0.46
CA VAL A 255 -9.15 -0.47 -0.31
C VAL A 255 -10.08 -1.36 -1.12
N LEU A 256 -10.92 -2.12 -0.42
CA LEU A 256 -11.93 -2.99 -1.01
C LEU A 256 -13.29 -2.28 -1.00
N CYS A 257 -13.98 -2.23 -2.14
CA CYS A 257 -15.38 -1.82 -2.23
C CYS A 257 -16.08 -2.66 -3.29
N GLY A 258 -17.07 -3.46 -2.91
CA GLY A 258 -17.75 -4.40 -3.80
C GLY A 258 -16.76 -5.38 -4.45
N ARG A 259 -16.69 -5.34 -5.79
CA ARG A 259 -15.75 -6.14 -6.60
C ARG A 259 -14.46 -5.39 -6.96
N ARG A 260 -14.24 -4.21 -6.40
CA ARG A 260 -13.12 -3.33 -6.73
C ARG A 260 -12.11 -3.34 -5.60
N LEU A 261 -10.86 -3.60 -5.95
CA LEU A 261 -9.72 -3.55 -5.04
C LEU A 261 -8.71 -2.53 -5.54
N LEU A 262 -8.47 -1.50 -4.75
CA LEU A 262 -7.43 -0.52 -4.98
C LEU A 262 -6.25 -0.84 -4.07
N LEU A 263 -5.07 -1.08 -4.64
CA LEU A 263 -3.81 -1.16 -3.91
C LEU A 263 -3.11 0.19 -3.99
N VAL A 264 -2.51 0.65 -2.90
CA VAL A 264 -1.86 1.95 -2.82
C VAL A 264 -0.45 1.79 -2.28
N GLU A 265 0.50 2.37 -3.00
CA GLU A 265 1.87 2.59 -2.56
C GLU A 265 2.06 4.09 -2.34
N SER A 266 2.72 4.47 -1.25
CA SER A 266 2.87 5.85 -0.79
C SER A 266 4.34 6.24 -0.78
N LYS A 267 4.71 7.36 -1.42
CA LYS A 267 6.10 7.83 -1.47
C LYS A 267 6.22 9.30 -1.06
N LEU A 268 7.29 9.62 -0.35
CA LEU A 268 7.75 10.99 -0.11
C LEU A 268 8.86 11.32 -1.12
N TRP A 269 8.52 12.04 -2.18
CA TRP A 269 9.48 12.42 -3.21
C TRP A 269 9.52 13.93 -3.41
N LEU A 270 10.55 14.39 -4.14
CA LEU A 270 10.76 15.82 -4.34
C LEU A 270 9.58 16.44 -5.12
N PRO A 271 9.16 17.68 -4.77
CA PRO A 271 8.15 18.42 -5.53
C PRO A 271 8.41 18.45 -7.04
N GLY A 272 7.36 18.40 -7.84
CA GLY A 272 7.45 18.40 -9.30
C GLY A 272 6.27 17.74 -9.98
N HIS A 273 6.34 17.69 -11.31
CA HIS A 273 5.36 17.04 -12.15
C HIS A 273 5.78 15.60 -12.44
N TYR A 274 4.98 14.63 -12.00
CA TYR A 274 5.22 13.20 -12.17
C TYR A 274 4.35 12.60 -13.24
N GLN A 275 4.97 11.82 -14.12
CA GLN A 275 4.31 11.13 -15.22
C GLN A 275 4.83 9.69 -15.28
N VAL A 276 4.03 8.81 -15.87
CA VAL A 276 4.43 7.44 -16.17
C VAL A 276 4.18 7.19 -17.64
N ASP A 277 5.18 6.62 -18.32
CA ASP A 277 5.03 6.25 -19.73
C ASP A 277 4.39 4.87 -19.90
N GLU A 278 4.15 4.46 -21.15
CA GLU A 278 3.54 3.17 -21.48
C GLU A 278 4.36 1.96 -21.00
N THR A 279 5.66 2.14 -20.77
CA THR A 279 6.56 1.09 -20.26
C THR A 279 6.53 0.97 -18.73
N GLY A 280 5.82 1.88 -18.05
CA GLY A 280 5.83 1.98 -16.58
C GLY A 280 7.01 2.78 -16.03
N THR A 281 7.81 3.43 -16.89
CA THR A 281 8.92 4.25 -16.42
C THR A 281 8.40 5.58 -15.89
N LEU A 282 8.85 5.96 -14.69
CA LEU A 282 8.50 7.22 -14.07
C LEU A 282 9.37 8.37 -14.58
N TRP A 283 8.73 9.52 -14.79
CA TRP A 283 9.33 10.77 -15.21
C TRP A 283 8.99 11.87 -14.22
N ARG A 284 9.94 12.78 -13.96
CA ARG A 284 9.75 13.98 -13.15
C ARG A 284 10.26 15.18 -13.93
N ASN A 285 9.39 16.17 -14.15
CA ASN A 285 9.73 17.41 -14.89
C ASN A 285 10.37 17.13 -16.27
N GLY A 286 9.87 16.13 -17.01
CA GLY A 286 10.38 15.78 -18.34
C GLY A 286 11.66 14.94 -18.35
N HIS A 287 12.21 14.56 -17.19
CA HIS A 287 13.38 13.69 -17.08
C HIS A 287 13.03 12.36 -16.42
N ARG A 288 13.71 11.28 -16.82
CA ARG A 288 13.53 9.97 -16.19
C ARG A 288 13.82 10.09 -14.69
N PHE A 289 12.84 9.73 -13.88
CA PHE A 289 12.96 9.75 -12.44
C PHE A 289 13.81 8.56 -11.98
N ARG A 290 14.88 8.84 -11.23
CA ARG A 290 15.80 7.83 -10.66
C ARG A 290 15.81 7.83 -9.14
N GLY A 291 14.94 8.62 -8.51
CA GLY A 291 14.88 8.79 -7.05
C GLY A 291 14.12 7.69 -6.31
N GLY A 292 13.73 6.62 -7.02
CA GLY A 292 13.01 5.48 -6.48
C GLY A 292 12.28 4.72 -7.57
N VAL A 293 11.87 3.49 -7.23
CA VAL A 293 10.97 2.67 -8.03
C VAL A 293 9.65 2.49 -7.26
N SER A 294 8.58 2.24 -8.00
CA SER A 294 7.34 1.70 -7.43
C SER A 294 7.39 0.20 -7.60
N GLU A 295 7.34 -0.53 -6.48
CA GLU A 295 7.31 -1.99 -6.50
C GLU A 295 5.90 -2.52 -6.76
N LEU A 296 4.87 -1.70 -6.53
CA LEU A 296 3.48 -2.10 -6.66
C LEU A 296 3.13 -2.64 -8.06
N ALA A 297 3.75 -2.10 -9.11
CA ALA A 297 3.53 -2.58 -10.47
C ALA A 297 3.93 -4.06 -10.64
N GLU A 298 5.01 -4.49 -9.98
CA GLU A 298 5.50 -5.87 -10.00
C GLU A 298 4.66 -6.78 -9.11
N ARG A 299 4.05 -6.24 -8.05
CA ARG A 299 3.21 -7.00 -7.10
C ARG A 299 1.76 -7.14 -7.54
N LEU A 300 1.26 -6.24 -8.39
CA LEU A 300 -0.13 -6.24 -8.86
C LEU A 300 -0.60 -7.58 -9.47
N PRO A 301 0.20 -8.31 -10.27
CA PRO A 301 -0.19 -9.62 -10.79
C PRO A 301 -0.46 -10.66 -9.70
N ALA A 302 0.29 -10.65 -8.59
CA ALA A 302 0.10 -11.59 -7.49
C ALA A 302 -1.26 -11.38 -6.81
N PHE A 303 -1.65 -10.13 -6.55
CA PHE A 303 -2.96 -9.82 -5.99
C PHE A 303 -4.11 -10.13 -6.96
N ARG A 304 -3.93 -9.93 -8.27
CA ARG A 304 -4.91 -10.34 -9.29
C ARG A 304 -5.10 -11.85 -9.33
N ALA A 305 -4.03 -12.62 -9.19
CA ALA A 305 -4.09 -14.08 -9.12
C ALA A 305 -4.75 -14.56 -7.81
N LEU A 306 -4.47 -13.87 -6.69
CA LEU A 306 -5.04 -14.18 -5.38
C LEU A 306 -6.54 -13.89 -5.31
N LEU A 307 -7.00 -12.82 -5.99
CA LEU A 307 -8.37 -12.32 -5.93
C LEU A 307 -8.97 -12.21 -7.34
N PRO A 308 -9.17 -13.34 -8.05
CA PRO A 308 -9.58 -13.34 -9.46
C PRO A 308 -11.02 -12.84 -9.67
N SER A 309 -11.83 -12.78 -8.62
CA SER A 309 -13.17 -12.19 -8.66
C SER A 309 -13.16 -10.66 -8.62
N LEU A 310 -12.03 -10.02 -8.34
CA LEU A 310 -11.96 -8.58 -8.17
C LEU A 310 -11.32 -7.89 -9.38
N GLU A 311 -11.80 -6.69 -9.66
CA GLU A 311 -11.11 -5.71 -10.49
C GLU A 311 -10.03 -5.05 -9.63
N VAL A 312 -8.75 -5.36 -9.89
CA VAL A 312 -7.62 -4.88 -9.07
C VAL A 312 -6.84 -3.79 -9.81
N HIS A 313 -6.81 -2.60 -9.22
CA HIS A 313 -6.04 -1.44 -9.67
C HIS A 313 -4.97 -1.06 -8.64
N GLY A 314 -3.87 -0.48 -9.10
CA GLY A 314 -2.86 0.12 -8.24
C GLY A 314 -2.86 1.65 -8.36
N ALA A 315 -2.38 2.34 -7.35
CA ALA A 315 -2.12 3.78 -7.38
C ALA A 315 -0.83 4.09 -6.62
N LEU A 316 0.01 4.95 -7.20
CA LEU A 316 1.22 5.45 -6.55
C LEU A 316 0.92 6.86 -6.03
N LEU A 317 0.71 6.98 -4.72
CA LEU A 317 0.38 8.25 -4.08
C LEU A 317 1.67 8.97 -3.65
N ILE A 318 1.88 10.17 -4.18
CA ILE A 318 3.13 10.91 -3.99
C ILE A 318 2.87 12.14 -3.13
N TYR A 319 3.66 12.26 -2.07
CA TYR A 319 3.69 13.40 -1.17
C TYR A 319 5.00 14.18 -1.33
N PRO A 320 4.99 15.51 -1.18
CA PRO A 320 6.19 16.30 -1.31
C PRO A 320 7.09 16.10 -0.07
N SER A 321 8.35 15.72 -0.28
CA SER A 321 9.34 15.52 0.79
C SER A 321 9.89 16.83 1.38
N ARG A 322 9.54 17.96 0.78
CA ARG A 322 9.90 19.33 1.19
C ARG A 322 8.85 20.31 0.66
N PRO A 323 8.81 21.57 1.12
CA PRO A 323 7.85 22.55 0.60
C PRO A 323 7.85 22.63 -0.93
N GLY A 324 6.66 22.49 -1.51
CA GLY A 324 6.42 22.50 -2.95
C GLY A 324 5.24 21.60 -3.33
N GLU A 325 4.86 21.64 -4.60
CA GLU A 325 3.69 20.93 -5.11
C GLU A 325 4.07 19.63 -5.84
N ILE A 326 3.21 18.63 -5.70
CA ILE A 326 3.20 17.43 -6.54
C ILE A 326 2.06 17.59 -7.54
N THR A 327 2.39 17.52 -8.82
CA THR A 327 1.38 17.46 -9.88
C THR A 327 1.55 16.19 -10.67
N THR A 328 0.46 15.68 -11.24
CA THR A 328 0.47 14.45 -12.04
C THR A 328 -0.34 14.65 -13.31
N ASP A 329 -0.24 13.73 -14.27
CA ASP A 329 -1.19 13.64 -15.37
C ASP A 329 -2.43 12.83 -14.98
N PRO A 330 -3.58 13.02 -15.67
CA PRO A 330 -4.74 12.15 -15.49
C PRO A 330 -4.35 10.68 -15.59
N ALA A 331 -5.04 9.81 -14.85
CA ALA A 331 -4.77 8.38 -14.89
C ALA A 331 -4.81 7.85 -16.33
N GLY A 332 -3.63 7.57 -16.89
CA GLY A 332 -3.47 6.99 -18.22
C GLY A 332 -3.75 5.49 -18.21
N ARG A 333 -3.20 4.77 -19.21
CA ARG A 333 -3.30 3.28 -19.27
C ARG A 333 -2.32 2.56 -18.33
N ALA A 334 -1.56 3.30 -17.53
CA ALA A 334 -0.59 2.71 -16.62
C ALA A 334 -1.28 1.86 -15.55
N ALA A 335 -0.68 0.73 -15.20
CA ALA A 335 -1.21 -0.18 -14.19
C ALA A 335 -1.21 0.43 -12.78
N VAL A 336 -0.24 1.33 -12.53
CA VAL A 336 -0.05 2.05 -11.26
C VAL A 336 0.28 3.52 -11.60
N PRO A 337 -0.73 4.36 -11.90
CA PRO A 337 -0.48 5.77 -12.20
C PRO A 337 -0.03 6.54 -10.95
N PRO A 338 0.94 7.48 -11.08
CA PRO A 338 1.26 8.42 -10.02
C PRO A 338 0.08 9.39 -9.82
N MET A 339 -0.25 9.67 -8.57
CA MET A 339 -1.32 10.60 -8.20
C MET A 339 -0.88 11.53 -7.07
N ASP A 340 -1.37 12.76 -7.11
CA ASP A 340 -1.41 13.63 -5.93
C ASP A 340 -2.67 13.30 -5.08
N PRO A 341 -2.72 13.73 -3.80
CA PRO A 341 -3.82 13.37 -2.91
C PRO A 341 -5.20 13.86 -3.37
N VAL A 342 -5.28 15.02 -4.04
CA VAL A 342 -6.55 15.58 -4.51
C VAL A 342 -7.10 14.75 -5.66
N ARG A 343 -6.26 14.48 -6.67
CA ARG A 343 -6.63 13.60 -7.79
C ARG A 343 -7.01 12.21 -7.31
N PHE A 344 -6.26 11.64 -6.36
CA PHE A 344 -6.52 10.31 -5.83
C PHE A 344 -7.93 10.19 -5.26
N VAL A 345 -8.35 11.12 -4.40
CA VAL A 345 -9.73 11.10 -3.84
C VAL A 345 -10.76 11.22 -4.95
N ARG A 346 -10.54 12.09 -5.93
CA ARG A 346 -11.50 12.30 -7.01
C ARG A 346 -11.63 11.08 -7.94
N GLU A 347 -10.52 10.57 -8.45
CA GLU A 347 -10.49 9.53 -9.49
C GLU A 347 -10.60 8.12 -8.89
N ALA A 348 -9.78 7.80 -7.90
CA ALA A 348 -9.81 6.48 -7.25
C ALA A 348 -11.08 6.32 -6.39
N GLY A 349 -11.50 7.38 -5.70
CA GLY A 349 -12.78 7.39 -4.98
C GLY A 349 -13.98 7.24 -5.92
N GLY A 350 -13.96 7.86 -7.10
CA GLY A 350 -15.02 7.72 -8.10
C GLY A 350 -15.10 6.32 -8.68
N TRP A 351 -13.94 5.70 -8.92
CA TRP A 351 -13.89 4.30 -9.30
C TRP A 351 -14.38 3.38 -8.19
N LEU A 352 -14.09 3.62 -6.91
CA LEU A 352 -14.66 2.81 -5.81
C LEU A 352 -16.18 3.04 -5.65
N ALA A 353 -16.64 4.28 -5.79
CA ALA A 353 -18.03 4.68 -5.57
C ALA A 353 -19.02 4.12 -6.58
N GLY A 354 -18.59 3.57 -7.73
CA GLY A 354 -19.51 2.95 -8.69
C GLY A 354 -20.14 1.63 -8.23
N ASP A 355 -19.73 1.07 -7.07
CA ASP A 355 -20.45 0.00 -6.36
C ASP A 355 -20.42 0.24 -4.83
N PRO A 356 -21.07 1.32 -4.34
CA PRO A 356 -20.73 1.95 -3.07
C PRO A 356 -21.30 1.22 -1.85
N HIS A 357 -22.22 0.29 -2.05
CA HIS A 357 -22.88 -0.42 -0.96
C HIS A 357 -22.34 -1.84 -0.78
N ALA A 358 -21.72 -2.44 -1.78
CA ALA A 358 -21.30 -3.84 -1.73
C ALA A 358 -19.99 -4.04 -0.93
N VAL A 359 -19.88 -5.18 -0.26
CA VAL A 359 -18.61 -5.72 0.27
C VAL A 359 -18.57 -7.19 -0.09
N ASP A 360 -17.50 -7.66 -0.75
CA ASP A 360 -17.26 -9.09 -0.97
C ASP A 360 -16.62 -9.72 0.29
N PRO A 361 -17.38 -10.56 1.05
CA PRO A 361 -16.89 -11.11 2.31
C PRO A 361 -15.74 -12.11 2.15
N ALA A 362 -15.69 -12.81 1.00
CA ALA A 362 -14.65 -13.81 0.74
C ALA A 362 -13.32 -13.10 0.43
N ALA A 363 -13.39 -12.05 -0.41
CA ALA A 363 -12.26 -11.18 -0.68
C ALA A 363 -11.73 -10.51 0.59
N LEU A 364 -12.60 -9.98 1.44
CA LEU A 364 -12.16 -9.31 2.67
C LEU A 364 -11.42 -10.28 3.60
N ARG A 365 -11.91 -11.52 3.79
CA ARG A 365 -11.19 -12.52 4.60
C ARG A 365 -9.80 -12.81 4.06
N ILE A 366 -9.65 -12.92 2.74
CA ILE A 366 -8.36 -13.14 2.11
C ILE A 366 -7.44 -11.93 2.37
N LEU A 367 -7.94 -10.71 2.17
CA LEU A 367 -7.16 -9.49 2.42
C LEU A 367 -6.75 -9.33 3.88
N VAL A 368 -7.65 -9.57 4.83
CA VAL A 368 -7.33 -9.47 6.27
C VAL A 368 -6.28 -10.50 6.67
N ARG A 369 -6.24 -11.68 6.04
CA ARG A 369 -5.15 -12.66 6.26
C ARG A 369 -3.81 -12.23 5.69
N GLN A 370 -3.80 -11.31 4.72
CA GLN A 370 -2.57 -10.72 4.17
C GLN A 370 -2.07 -9.55 5.01
N VAL A 371 -2.87 -9.03 5.94
CA VAL A 371 -2.42 -7.97 6.84
C VAL A 371 -1.31 -8.52 7.71
N VAL A 372 -0.13 -7.93 7.58
CA VAL A 372 1.02 -8.25 8.42
C VAL A 372 0.67 -7.80 9.84
N SER A 373 0.59 -8.77 10.76
CA SER A 373 0.37 -8.45 12.16
C SER A 373 1.58 -7.70 12.70
N SER A 374 1.36 -6.56 13.36
CA SER A 374 2.37 -5.88 14.19
C SER A 374 2.79 -6.70 15.44
N ALA A 375 2.51 -8.00 15.46
CA ALA A 375 2.78 -8.89 16.58
C ALA A 375 4.25 -9.33 16.56
N GLY A 376 5.10 -8.62 17.29
CA GLY A 376 6.45 -9.06 17.62
C GLY A 376 7.48 -7.98 17.96
N ARG A 377 7.20 -7.12 18.94
CA ARG A 377 8.24 -6.61 19.85
C ARG A 377 7.76 -6.75 21.29
#